data_AF-A0A224YRS2-F1
#
_entry.id   AF-A0A224YRS2-F1
#
_cell.length_a   1.000
_cell.length_b   1.000
_cell.length_c   1.000
_cell.angle_alpha   90.00
_cell.angle_beta   90.00
_cell.angle_gamma   90.00
#
_symmetry.space_group_name_H-M   'P 1'
#
loop_
_entity.id
_entity.type
_entity.pdbx_description
1 polymer ?
#
loop_
_entity_poly.entity_id
_entity_poly.type
_entity_poly.pdbx_seq_one_letter_code
_entity_poly.pdbx_strand_id
1 'polypeptide(L)'
;MNFRAATIAVFFTVTFTIAAAQWRLRCYRKPSAGYCYGRLLRWFYDHKTRQCRMFTYSGCFGNFNRFSSEQECLQVCSPRSLSQPVCGMGPEVGMCNSSVPMWYFDAGMGVCRGFVYSGCGGNSNKFSSCEECMRRCSGDYHARGICKFLTRRFAKQFYKREPTKSHESRRPSESERNLSYPILNAQELLENVSRPFLPPRLEDSAENSMHRRGWTKGGG
;
A
#
# COMPACT_ATOMS: atom_id res chain seq x y z
N MET A 1 -3.67 -6.54 -58.15
CA MET A 1 -3.47 -6.02 -56.78
C MET A 1 -4.28 -4.73 -56.65
N ASN A 2 -5.28 -4.67 -55.76
CA ASN A 2 -6.21 -3.54 -55.70
C ASN A 2 -5.55 -2.30 -55.07
N PHE A 3 -5.30 -1.25 -55.86
CA PHE A 3 -4.70 0.01 -55.39
C PHE A 3 -5.42 0.60 -54.17
N ARG A 4 -6.76 0.51 -54.13
CA ARG A 4 -7.58 0.95 -52.99
C ARG A 4 -7.31 0.15 -51.71
N ALA A 5 -7.04 -1.15 -51.82
CA ALA A 5 -6.71 -1.99 -50.67
C ALA A 5 -5.29 -1.68 -50.16
N ALA A 6 -4.35 -1.41 -51.07
CA ALA A 6 -2.98 -1.04 -50.73
C ALA A 6 -2.91 0.31 -50.01
N THR A 7 -3.65 1.33 -50.47
CA THR A 7 -3.68 2.66 -49.83
C THR A 7 -4.30 2.63 -48.44
N ILE A 8 -5.37 1.84 -48.25
CA ILE A 8 -6.02 1.65 -46.95
C ILE A 8 -5.08 0.94 -45.96
N ALA A 9 -4.38 -0.12 -46.41
CA ALA A 9 -3.41 -0.84 -45.58
C ALA A 9 -2.22 0.04 -45.15
N VAL A 10 -1.71 0.90 -46.05
CA VAL A 10 -0.66 1.88 -45.72
C VAL A 10 -1.15 2.90 -44.69
N PHE A 11 -2.38 3.40 -44.80
CA PHE A 11 -2.93 4.33 -43.81
C PHE A 11 -3.06 3.69 -42.42
N PHE A 12 -3.57 2.45 -42.34
CA PHE A 12 -3.70 1.73 -41.05
C PHE A 12 -2.35 1.42 -40.42
N THR A 13 -1.35 1.04 -41.21
CA THR A 13 0.00 0.74 -40.68
C THR A 13 0.74 2.00 -40.23
N VAL A 14 0.64 3.11 -40.97
CA VAL A 14 1.23 4.40 -40.58
C VAL A 14 0.55 4.96 -39.32
N THR A 15 -0.78 4.93 -39.24
CA THR A 15 -1.50 5.41 -38.04
C THR A 15 -1.22 4.54 -36.81
N PHE A 16 -1.16 3.22 -36.97
CA PHE A 16 -0.80 2.29 -35.89
C PHE A 16 0.62 2.51 -35.38
N THR A 17 1.61 2.68 -36.28
CA THR A 17 3.01 2.90 -35.89
C THR A 17 3.20 4.24 -35.18
N ILE A 18 2.52 5.31 -35.62
CA ILE A 18 2.52 6.60 -34.93
C ILE A 18 1.89 6.46 -33.54
N ALA A 19 0.72 5.81 -33.43
CA ALA A 19 0.06 5.61 -32.13
C ALA A 19 0.94 4.81 -31.16
N ALA A 20 1.58 3.73 -31.63
CA ALA A 20 2.50 2.93 -30.83
C ALA A 20 3.75 3.72 -30.39
N ALA A 21 4.32 4.55 -31.27
CA ALA A 21 5.45 5.41 -30.95
C ALA A 21 5.08 6.48 -29.91
N GLN A 22 3.93 7.13 -30.07
CA GLN A 22 3.42 8.12 -29.11
C GLN A 22 3.16 7.50 -27.75
N TRP A 23 2.54 6.31 -27.71
CA TRP A 23 2.34 5.55 -26.49
C TRP A 23 3.67 5.25 -25.80
N ARG A 24 4.67 4.80 -26.58
CA ARG A 24 6.00 4.52 -26.03
C ARG A 24 6.60 5.75 -25.36
N LEU A 25 6.50 6.92 -25.98
CA LEU A 25 7.04 8.18 -25.46
C LEU A 25 6.31 8.71 -24.22
N ARG A 26 4.97 8.61 -24.19
CA ARG A 26 4.12 9.20 -23.14
C ARG A 26 3.76 8.26 -22.00
N CYS A 27 3.79 6.95 -22.21
CA CYS A 27 3.22 5.99 -21.26
C CYS A 27 4.18 4.86 -20.88
N TYR A 28 5.03 4.41 -21.81
CA TYR A 28 5.95 3.29 -21.54
C TYR A 28 7.21 3.74 -20.78
N ARG A 29 7.78 4.91 -21.14
CA ARG A 29 9.01 5.40 -20.50
C ARG A 29 8.81 5.59 -19.00
N LYS A 30 9.84 5.32 -18.20
CA LYS A 30 9.86 5.69 -16.78
C LYS A 30 9.72 7.22 -16.64
N PRO A 31 9.11 7.75 -15.56
CA PRO A 31 9.06 9.18 -15.33
C PRO A 31 10.47 9.74 -15.22
N SER A 32 10.67 10.98 -15.66
CA SER A 32 11.94 11.67 -15.53
C SER A 32 11.76 13.01 -14.84
N ALA A 33 12.38 13.13 -13.67
CA ALA A 33 12.37 14.36 -12.89
C ALA A 33 13.02 15.52 -13.65
N GLY A 34 13.99 15.25 -14.54
CA GLY A 34 14.83 16.30 -15.13
C GLY A 34 15.93 16.76 -14.17
N TYR A 35 16.58 17.87 -14.50
CA TYR A 35 17.82 18.33 -13.85
C TYR A 35 17.73 19.77 -13.29
N CYS A 36 16.53 20.32 -13.16
CA CYS A 36 16.31 21.60 -12.49
C CYS A 36 16.13 21.42 -10.97
N TYR A 37 15.71 22.47 -10.27
CA TYR A 37 15.57 22.50 -8.81
C TYR A 37 14.13 22.66 -8.30
N GLY A 38 13.15 22.70 -9.20
CA GLY A 38 11.73 22.78 -8.85
C GLY A 38 11.22 21.52 -8.16
N ARG A 39 10.11 21.66 -7.43
CA ARG A 39 9.39 20.54 -6.81
C ARG A 39 7.95 20.53 -7.28
N LEU A 40 7.75 20.29 -8.58
CA LEU A 40 6.43 20.30 -9.20
C LEU A 40 5.85 18.90 -9.17
N LEU A 41 4.74 18.72 -8.45
CA LEU A 41 4.03 17.45 -8.42
C LEU A 41 3.33 17.22 -9.77
N ARG A 42 3.56 16.05 -10.36
CA ARG A 42 3.01 15.65 -11.67
C ARG A 42 2.64 14.19 -11.67
N TRP A 43 1.76 13.80 -12.58
CA TRP A 43 1.34 12.41 -12.75
C TRP A 43 2.17 11.73 -13.82
N PHE A 44 2.45 10.44 -13.66
CA PHE A 44 3.02 9.59 -14.69
C PHE A 44 2.30 8.26 -14.69
N TYR A 45 2.28 7.61 -15.85
CA TYR A 45 1.76 6.27 -15.99
C TYR A 45 2.84 5.23 -15.70
N ASP A 46 2.62 4.42 -14.68
CA ASP A 46 3.41 3.22 -14.45
C ASP A 46 2.78 2.04 -15.21
N HIS A 47 3.32 1.74 -16.40
CA HIS A 47 2.82 0.64 -17.22
C HIS A 47 2.92 -0.74 -16.56
N LYS A 48 3.81 -0.93 -15.57
CA LYS A 48 3.96 -2.21 -14.87
C LYS A 48 2.78 -2.46 -13.94
N THR A 49 2.34 -1.43 -13.24
CA THR A 49 1.22 -1.50 -12.30
C THR A 49 -0.10 -1.06 -12.92
N ARG A 50 -0.05 -0.53 -14.16
CA ARG A 50 -1.16 0.08 -14.91
C ARG A 50 -1.87 1.18 -14.12
N GLN A 51 -1.09 1.96 -13.39
CA GLN A 51 -1.60 3.03 -12.52
C GLN A 51 -0.98 4.36 -12.91
N CYS A 52 -1.79 5.42 -12.86
CA CYS A 52 -1.28 6.78 -12.82
C CYS A 52 -0.89 7.11 -11.39
N ARG A 53 0.36 7.51 -11.19
CA ARG A 53 0.96 7.83 -9.89
C ARG A 53 1.65 9.18 -9.95
N MET A 54 1.83 9.80 -8.79
CA MET A 54 2.44 11.12 -8.72
C MET A 54 3.95 11.03 -8.47
N PHE A 55 4.71 11.94 -9.06
CA PHE A 55 6.14 12.08 -8.87
C PHE A 55 6.55 13.56 -8.86
N THR A 56 7.76 13.83 -8.37
CA THR A 56 8.33 15.18 -8.36
C THR A 56 9.06 15.47 -9.67
N TYR A 57 8.57 16.43 -10.43
CA TYR A 57 9.22 17.00 -11.60
C TYR A 57 10.03 18.25 -11.22
N SER A 58 11.26 18.32 -11.70
CA SER A 58 12.21 19.40 -11.39
C SER A 58 11.91 20.73 -12.08
N GLY A 59 10.99 20.75 -13.06
CA GLY A 59 10.59 21.98 -13.78
C GLY A 59 11.22 22.16 -15.15
N CYS A 60 12.28 21.43 -15.50
CA CYS A 60 12.83 21.43 -16.87
C CYS A 60 13.32 20.04 -17.30
N PHE A 61 13.56 19.87 -18.60
CA PHE A 61 13.91 18.58 -19.21
C PHE A 61 12.89 17.47 -18.88
N GLY A 62 13.38 16.24 -18.73
CA GLY A 62 12.58 15.06 -18.47
C GLY A 62 12.02 14.45 -19.75
N ASN A 63 10.87 13.79 -19.64
CA ASN A 63 10.19 13.17 -20.77
C ASN A 63 8.68 13.41 -20.73
N PHE A 64 7.98 12.86 -21.72
CA PHE A 64 6.55 13.09 -21.90
C PHE A 64 5.64 12.19 -21.04
N ASN A 65 6.18 11.27 -20.25
CA ASN A 65 5.38 10.55 -19.24
C ASN A 65 5.21 11.43 -18.00
N ARG A 66 4.44 12.51 -18.20
CA ARG A 66 4.24 13.59 -17.25
C ARG A 66 2.94 14.35 -17.59
N PHE A 67 1.97 14.27 -16.71
CA PHE A 67 0.62 14.84 -16.88
C PHE A 67 0.28 15.77 -15.72
N SER A 68 -0.69 16.66 -15.95
CA SER A 68 -1.16 17.63 -14.96
C SER A 68 -2.15 17.03 -13.97
N SER A 69 -2.91 16.02 -14.39
CA SER A 69 -3.92 15.33 -13.56
C SER A 69 -3.88 13.81 -13.74
N GLU A 70 -4.41 13.08 -12.75
CA GLU A 70 -4.58 11.62 -12.87
C GLU A 70 -5.52 11.27 -14.02
N GLN A 71 -6.58 12.06 -14.21
CA GLN A 71 -7.55 11.86 -15.28
C GLN A 71 -6.91 11.99 -16.67
N GLU A 72 -6.11 13.04 -16.90
CA GLU A 72 -5.37 13.22 -18.15
C GLU A 72 -4.44 12.03 -18.42
N CYS A 73 -3.70 11.60 -17.40
CA CYS A 73 -2.83 10.43 -17.48
C CYS A 73 -3.61 9.16 -17.87
N LEU A 74 -4.76 8.90 -17.25
CA LEU A 74 -5.58 7.72 -17.52
C LEU A 74 -6.19 7.78 -18.93
N GLN A 75 -6.65 8.93 -19.38
CA GLN A 75 -7.20 9.11 -20.73
C GLN A 75 -6.14 8.87 -21.81
N VAL A 76 -4.91 9.37 -21.61
CA VAL A 76 -3.83 9.20 -22.58
C VAL A 76 -3.24 7.80 -22.54
N CYS A 77 -3.01 7.26 -21.34
CA CYS A 77 -2.23 6.05 -21.11
C CYS A 77 -3.03 4.83 -20.68
N SER A 78 -4.36 4.91 -20.63
CA SER A 78 -5.22 3.75 -20.38
C SER A 78 -6.68 4.02 -20.83
N PRO A 79 -6.92 4.49 -22.06
CA PRO A 79 -8.25 4.94 -22.50
C PRO A 79 -9.34 3.85 -22.48
N ARG A 80 -8.93 2.58 -22.52
CA ARG A 80 -9.85 1.42 -22.46
C ARG A 80 -10.05 0.89 -21.04
N SER A 81 -9.36 1.45 -20.06
CA SER A 81 -9.53 1.04 -18.66
C SER A 81 -10.76 1.71 -18.06
N LEU A 82 -11.50 0.94 -17.27
CA LEU A 82 -12.57 1.47 -16.41
C LEU A 82 -12.01 2.15 -15.14
N SER A 83 -10.68 2.32 -15.06
CA SER A 83 -10.03 3.01 -13.95
C SER A 83 -10.49 4.46 -13.87
N GLN A 84 -11.15 4.79 -12.76
CA GLN A 84 -11.48 6.16 -12.42
C GLN A 84 -10.29 6.84 -11.70
N PRO A 85 -10.17 8.18 -11.77
CA PRO A 85 -9.23 8.92 -10.94
C PRO A 85 -9.59 8.69 -9.46
N VAL A 86 -8.58 8.43 -8.64
CA VAL A 86 -8.73 8.14 -7.20
C VAL A 86 -7.87 9.10 -6.40
N CYS A 87 -6.58 9.09 -6.70
CA CYS A 87 -5.55 9.78 -5.96
C CYS A 87 -5.62 11.31 -6.18
N GLY A 88 -6.31 11.78 -7.23
CA GLY A 88 -6.59 13.20 -7.43
C GLY A 88 -7.74 13.77 -6.57
N MET A 89 -8.56 12.93 -5.93
CA MET A 89 -9.72 13.38 -5.14
C MET A 89 -9.31 13.81 -3.72
N GLY A 90 -10.11 14.66 -3.07
CA GLY A 90 -9.97 14.93 -1.63
C GLY A 90 -10.48 13.76 -0.78
N PRO A 91 -10.12 13.67 0.51
CA PRO A 91 -10.73 12.69 1.41
C PRO A 91 -12.20 13.05 1.69
N GLU A 92 -13.05 12.04 1.80
CA GLU A 92 -14.42 12.19 2.24
C GLU A 92 -14.69 11.38 3.51
N VAL A 93 -15.07 12.09 4.58
CA VAL A 93 -15.39 11.48 5.87
C VAL A 93 -16.61 10.57 5.78
N GLY A 94 -17.59 10.90 4.93
CA GLY A 94 -18.86 10.18 4.83
C GLY A 94 -19.90 10.67 5.85
N MET A 95 -21.03 9.97 5.95
CA MET A 95 -22.23 10.44 6.66
C MET A 95 -22.59 9.60 7.89
N CYS A 96 -21.81 8.57 8.21
CA CYS A 96 -22.05 7.70 9.36
C CYS A 96 -21.41 8.26 10.66
N ASN A 97 -21.45 7.48 11.74
CA ASN A 97 -20.96 7.90 13.06
C ASN A 97 -19.84 7.00 13.64
N SER A 98 -19.21 6.15 12.83
CA SER A 98 -18.05 5.37 13.26
C SER A 98 -16.77 6.21 13.22
N SER A 99 -15.78 5.85 14.01
CA SER A 99 -14.44 6.47 13.98
C SER A 99 -13.42 5.46 13.47
N VAL A 100 -13.33 5.31 12.14
CA VAL A 100 -12.46 4.32 11.51
C VAL A 100 -11.18 5.02 11.01
N PRO A 101 -10.00 4.69 11.55
CA PRO A 101 -8.74 5.26 11.07
C PRO A 101 -8.44 4.73 9.66
N MET A 102 -8.39 5.64 8.68
CA MET A 102 -8.13 5.32 7.27
C MET A 102 -7.06 6.25 6.70
N TRP A 103 -6.61 5.97 5.49
CA TRP A 103 -5.58 6.73 4.77
C TRP A 103 -6.11 7.30 3.47
N TYR A 104 -5.70 8.50 3.10
CA TYR A 104 -5.98 9.10 1.80
C TYR A 104 -4.69 9.68 1.22
N PHE A 105 -4.63 9.81 -0.10
CA PHE A 105 -3.52 10.47 -0.76
C PHE A 105 -3.76 11.98 -0.85
N ASP A 106 -2.84 12.76 -0.29
CA ASP A 106 -2.85 14.21 -0.41
C ASP A 106 -2.07 14.61 -1.66
N ALA A 107 -2.78 14.87 -2.76
CA ALA A 107 -2.17 15.25 -4.04
C ALA A 107 -1.42 16.59 -3.99
N GLY A 108 -1.73 17.47 -3.03
CA GLY A 108 -1.00 18.72 -2.83
C GLY A 108 0.36 18.51 -2.16
N MET A 109 0.50 17.43 -1.38
CA MET A 109 1.75 17.09 -0.68
C MET A 109 2.52 15.92 -1.32
N GLY A 110 1.88 15.14 -2.17
CA GLY A 110 2.44 13.92 -2.77
C GLY A 110 2.73 12.80 -1.78
N VAL A 111 1.97 12.76 -0.68
CA VAL A 111 2.12 11.77 0.37
C VAL A 111 0.76 11.37 0.93
N CYS A 112 0.66 10.15 1.44
CA CYS A 112 -0.54 9.69 2.12
C CYS A 112 -0.65 10.27 3.53
N ARG A 113 -1.88 10.53 4.00
CA ARG A 113 -2.18 11.05 5.32
C ARG A 113 -3.32 10.26 5.95
N GLY A 114 -3.28 10.14 7.27
CA GLY A 114 -4.35 9.52 8.04
C GLY A 114 -5.55 10.47 8.19
N PHE A 115 -6.75 9.91 8.16
CA PHE A 115 -8.01 10.62 8.46
C PHE A 115 -8.99 9.67 9.16
N VAL A 116 -10.04 10.24 9.75
CA VAL A 116 -11.10 9.47 10.43
C VAL A 116 -12.28 9.35 9.48
N TYR A 117 -12.54 8.15 9.00
CA TYR A 117 -13.68 7.83 8.16
C TYR A 117 -14.88 7.42 9.02
N SER A 118 -16.06 7.90 8.63
CA SER A 118 -17.32 7.72 9.34
C SER A 118 -17.89 6.31 9.30
N GLY A 119 -17.39 5.44 8.41
CA GLY A 119 -17.86 4.06 8.24
C GLY A 119 -18.71 3.82 6.99
N CYS A 120 -19.36 4.84 6.41
CA CYS A 120 -20.13 4.69 5.17
C CYS A 120 -19.99 5.87 4.20
N GLY A 121 -20.27 5.61 2.92
CA GLY A 121 -20.16 6.61 1.86
C GLY A 121 -18.72 7.04 1.56
N GLY A 122 -18.57 8.32 1.23
CA GLY A 122 -17.31 8.89 0.78
C GLY A 122 -16.85 8.38 -0.58
N ASN A 123 -15.61 8.70 -0.94
CA ASN A 123 -15.03 8.31 -2.23
C ASN A 123 -13.93 7.23 -2.09
N SER A 124 -13.31 6.90 -3.22
CA SER A 124 -12.29 5.85 -3.34
C SER A 124 -10.88 6.28 -2.89
N ASN A 125 -10.63 7.56 -2.60
CA ASN A 125 -9.34 7.99 -2.01
C ASN A 125 -9.30 7.65 -0.52
N LYS A 126 -9.42 6.36 -0.22
CA LYS A 126 -9.60 5.80 1.12
C LYS A 126 -8.99 4.40 1.15
N PHE A 127 -7.92 4.23 1.91
CA PHE A 127 -7.10 3.03 1.99
C PHE A 127 -6.95 2.56 3.44
N SER A 128 -6.78 1.26 3.62
CA SER A 128 -6.66 0.64 4.94
C SER A 128 -5.31 0.91 5.62
N SER A 129 -4.28 1.16 4.82
CA SER A 129 -2.91 1.41 5.30
C SER A 129 -2.21 2.50 4.49
N CYS A 130 -1.20 3.11 5.12
CA CYS A 130 -0.35 4.09 4.44
C CYS A 130 0.37 3.46 3.24
N GLU A 131 0.89 2.23 3.40
CA GLU A 131 1.64 1.53 2.36
C GLU A 131 0.77 1.23 1.15
N GLU A 132 -0.48 0.81 1.37
CA GLU A 132 -1.45 0.60 0.28
C GLU A 132 -1.71 1.90 -0.48
N CYS A 133 -1.95 2.99 0.25
CA CYS A 133 -2.16 4.31 -0.33
C CYS A 133 -0.93 4.78 -1.14
N MET A 134 0.26 4.71 -0.55
CA MET A 134 1.50 5.16 -1.20
C MET A 134 1.78 4.32 -2.44
N ARG A 135 1.58 3.00 -2.35
CA ARG A 135 1.71 2.10 -3.50
C ARG A 135 0.70 2.45 -4.60
N ARG A 136 -0.54 2.84 -4.29
CA ARG A 136 -1.54 3.16 -5.34
C ARG A 136 -1.28 4.52 -5.98
N CYS A 137 -0.81 5.51 -5.21
CA CYS A 137 -0.87 6.91 -5.61
C CYS A 137 0.50 7.58 -5.79
N SER A 138 1.54 7.09 -5.14
CA SER A 138 2.88 7.70 -5.17
C SER A 138 3.86 6.88 -6.00
N GLY A 139 4.69 7.57 -6.78
CA GLY A 139 5.88 7.03 -7.43
C GLY A 139 7.10 6.95 -6.52
N ASP A 140 7.01 7.38 -5.27
CA ASP A 140 8.11 7.31 -4.31
C ASP A 140 8.36 5.87 -3.86
N TYR A 141 9.57 5.37 -4.13
CA TYR A 141 9.97 4.01 -3.80
C TYR A 141 10.31 3.82 -2.32
N HIS A 142 10.40 4.89 -1.53
CA HIS A 142 10.64 4.85 -0.08
C HIS A 142 9.36 4.82 0.75
N ALA A 143 8.24 4.36 0.17
CA ALA A 143 6.94 4.27 0.82
C ALA A 143 7.00 3.66 2.24
N ARG A 144 7.73 2.56 2.44
CA ARG A 144 7.87 1.90 3.75
C ARG A 144 8.51 2.80 4.81
N GLY A 145 9.54 3.57 4.45
CA GLY A 145 10.21 4.49 5.35
C GLY A 145 9.30 5.64 5.74
N ILE A 146 8.67 6.26 4.75
CA ILE A 146 7.72 7.37 4.92
C ILE A 146 6.53 6.92 5.79
N CYS A 147 5.92 5.78 5.47
CA CYS A 147 4.76 5.26 6.20
C CYS A 147 5.06 4.86 7.63
N LYS A 148 6.27 4.36 7.94
CA LYS A 148 6.69 4.12 9.32
C LYS A 148 6.56 5.38 10.20
N PHE A 149 6.94 6.54 9.69
CA PHE A 149 6.84 7.81 10.43
C PHE A 149 5.40 8.33 10.49
N LEU A 150 4.69 8.31 9.35
CA LEU A 150 3.33 8.82 9.25
C LEU A 150 2.36 8.01 10.11
N THR A 151 2.45 6.68 10.09
CA THR A 151 1.59 5.80 10.87
C THR A 151 1.79 6.04 12.36
N ARG A 152 3.04 6.21 12.83
CA ARG A 152 3.33 6.59 14.22
C ARG A 152 2.74 7.94 14.60
N ARG A 153 2.85 8.94 13.73
CA ARG A 153 2.30 10.29 13.96
C ARG A 153 0.77 10.24 14.03
N PHE A 154 0.14 9.54 13.10
CA PHE A 154 -1.32 9.41 13.06
C PHE A 154 -1.85 8.63 14.25
N ALA A 155 -1.22 7.51 14.63
CA ALA A 155 -1.58 6.74 15.82
C ALA A 155 -1.49 7.59 17.09
N LYS A 156 -0.43 8.39 17.25
CA LYS A 156 -0.32 9.34 18.37
C LYS A 156 -1.42 10.40 18.35
N GLN A 157 -1.93 10.82 17.20
CA GLN A 157 -3.01 11.81 17.13
C GLN A 157 -4.38 11.17 17.40
N PHE A 158 -4.61 9.97 16.89
CA PHE A 158 -5.87 9.24 16.99
C PHE A 158 -6.10 8.67 18.40
N TYR A 159 -5.11 7.95 18.96
CA TYR A 159 -5.21 7.32 20.28
C TYR A 159 -4.86 8.26 21.45
N LYS A 160 -4.55 9.54 21.19
CA LYS A 160 -4.41 10.57 22.25
C LYS A 160 -5.71 11.32 22.58
N ARG A 161 -6.84 11.02 21.93
CA ARG A 161 -8.13 11.47 22.46
C ARG A 161 -8.28 10.86 23.87
N GLU A 162 -8.46 11.73 24.85
CA GLU A 162 -7.85 11.71 26.19
C GLU A 162 -8.07 10.46 27.07
N PRO A 163 -7.15 10.18 28.01
CA PRO A 163 -7.49 9.48 29.24
C PRO A 163 -8.52 10.32 29.99
N THR A 164 -9.63 9.72 30.41
CA THR A 164 -10.57 10.37 31.33
C THR A 164 -9.81 11.00 32.48
N LYS A 165 -9.85 12.33 32.61
CA LYS A 165 -9.53 13.02 33.86
C LYS A 165 -10.61 12.67 34.88
N SER A 166 -10.55 11.47 35.45
CA SER A 166 -11.08 11.23 36.78
C SER A 166 -9.99 11.66 37.77
N HIS A 167 -10.14 12.89 38.26
CA HIS A 167 -9.75 13.19 39.63
C HIS A 167 -10.28 12.08 40.54
N GLU A 168 -9.40 11.34 41.22
CA GLU A 168 -9.32 11.33 42.68
C GLU A 168 -8.16 10.44 43.11
N SER A 169 -7.10 11.06 43.64
CA SER A 169 -6.12 10.37 44.47
C SER A 169 -6.80 9.91 45.76
N ARG A 170 -7.34 8.70 45.80
CA ARG A 170 -7.59 8.03 47.09
C ARG A 170 -6.32 7.32 47.54
N ARG A 171 -5.73 7.90 48.59
CA ARG A 171 -4.76 7.28 49.51
C ARG A 171 -5.36 5.92 49.97
N PRO A 172 -4.66 4.78 49.89
CA PRO A 172 -5.19 3.53 50.42
C PRO A 172 -5.42 3.66 51.93
N SER A 173 -6.60 3.24 52.40
CA SER A 173 -6.88 3.11 53.83
C SER A 173 -6.01 2.02 54.44
N GLU A 174 -5.80 2.13 55.75
CA GLU A 174 -4.90 1.30 56.57
C GLU A 174 -5.19 -0.21 56.56
N SER A 175 -6.27 -0.63 55.88
CA SER A 175 -6.79 -2.00 55.80
C SER A 175 -6.18 -2.89 54.70
N GLU A 176 -5.48 -2.34 53.71
CA GLU A 176 -4.92 -3.14 52.59
C GLU A 176 -3.46 -3.59 52.80
N ARG A 177 -2.89 -3.35 53.99
CA ARG A 177 -1.48 -3.64 54.29
C ARG A 177 -1.16 -5.13 54.49
N ASN A 178 -2.14 -6.03 54.39
CA ASN A 178 -2.00 -7.44 54.78
C ASN A 178 -2.44 -8.45 53.70
N LEU A 179 -1.97 -8.31 52.46
CA LEU A 179 -1.79 -9.49 51.58
C LEU A 179 -0.31 -9.61 51.19
N SER A 180 0.43 -10.31 52.05
CA SER A 180 1.77 -10.81 51.75
C SER A 180 1.63 -12.04 50.87
N TYR A 181 1.97 -11.94 49.58
CA TYR A 181 2.36 -13.12 48.81
C TYR A 181 3.88 -13.31 48.99
N PRO A 182 4.37 -14.54 49.21
CA PRO A 182 5.78 -14.78 49.45
C PRO A 182 6.61 -14.42 48.21
N ILE A 183 7.59 -13.55 48.41
CA ILE A 183 8.63 -13.23 47.44
C ILE A 183 9.56 -14.45 47.34
N LEU A 184 9.59 -15.11 46.19
CA LEU A 184 10.67 -16.05 45.84
C LEU A 184 11.99 -15.26 45.78
N ASN A 185 13.03 -15.79 46.43
CA ASN A 185 14.32 -15.13 46.54
C ASN A 185 15.04 -15.06 45.17
N ALA A 186 15.90 -14.06 45.01
CA ALA A 186 16.65 -13.82 43.77
C ALA A 186 17.82 -14.80 43.55
N GLN A 187 17.92 -15.89 44.31
CA GLN A 187 19.02 -16.85 44.26
C GLN A 187 18.69 -18.10 43.42
N GLU A 188 17.43 -18.33 43.03
CA GLU A 188 17.02 -19.45 42.16
C GLU A 188 17.00 -19.15 40.64
N LEU A 189 17.19 -17.89 40.21
CA LEU A 189 17.09 -17.52 38.79
C LEU A 189 18.41 -17.55 38.00
N LEU A 190 19.54 -17.88 38.64
CA LEU A 190 20.86 -17.83 37.99
C LEU A 190 21.43 -19.18 37.52
N GLU A 191 20.77 -20.32 37.79
CA GLU A 191 21.29 -21.63 37.31
C GLU A 191 20.75 -22.09 35.94
N ASN A 192 19.81 -21.39 35.33
CA ASN A 192 19.17 -21.84 34.08
C ASN A 192 19.63 -21.15 32.77
N VAL A 193 20.74 -20.40 32.79
CA VAL A 193 21.20 -19.63 31.60
C VAL A 193 22.36 -20.31 30.83
N SER A 194 22.72 -21.56 31.15
CA SER A 194 23.94 -22.19 30.58
C SER A 194 23.70 -23.48 29.78
N ARG A 195 22.60 -23.59 29.00
CA ARG A 195 22.50 -24.67 27.99
C ARG A 195 22.29 -24.10 26.58
N PRO A 196 23.21 -24.36 25.63
CA PRO A 196 23.07 -23.90 24.25
C PRO A 196 21.99 -24.70 23.51
N PHE A 197 21.12 -23.99 22.78
CA PHE A 197 20.17 -24.59 21.84
C PHE A 197 20.93 -25.08 20.60
N LEU A 198 21.01 -26.40 20.41
CA LEU A 198 21.36 -27.02 19.13
C LEU A 198 20.07 -27.32 18.34
N PRO A 199 20.02 -27.07 17.02
CA PRO A 199 18.85 -27.36 16.20
C PRO A 199 18.70 -28.88 15.94
N PRO A 200 17.47 -29.41 15.80
CA PRO A 200 17.27 -30.83 15.48
C PRO A 200 17.67 -31.15 14.03
N ARG A 201 18.30 -32.32 13.88
CA ARG A 201 18.70 -32.94 12.60
C ARG A 201 17.52 -33.72 12.00
N LEU A 202 17.34 -33.60 10.68
CA LEU A 202 16.47 -34.45 9.87
C LEU A 202 17.05 -35.87 9.78
N GLU A 203 16.21 -36.90 9.94
CA GLU A 203 16.14 -38.09 9.06
C GLU A 203 15.09 -39.10 9.56
N ASP A 204 14.17 -39.44 8.67
CA ASP A 204 13.61 -40.74 8.30
C ASP A 204 13.47 -41.86 9.35
N SER A 205 12.27 -42.46 9.39
CA SER A 205 12.04 -43.81 8.85
C SER A 205 10.57 -44.21 8.94
N ALA A 206 10.07 -44.75 7.82
CA ALA A 206 8.93 -45.67 7.74
C ALA A 206 9.13 -46.82 8.74
N GLU A 207 8.13 -47.50 9.30
CA GLU A 207 7.25 -48.46 8.64
C GLU A 207 6.47 -49.11 9.79
N ASN A 208 5.13 -49.23 9.72
CA ASN A 208 4.50 -50.55 9.70
C ASN A 208 2.99 -50.45 9.45
N SER A 209 2.45 -51.57 9.04
CA SER A 209 1.46 -51.75 7.99
C SER A 209 0.13 -52.33 8.50
N MET A 210 -0.83 -52.37 7.58
CA MET A 210 -1.96 -53.30 7.49
C MET A 210 -3.19 -53.12 8.40
N HIS A 211 -4.29 -52.68 7.77
CA HIS A 211 -5.50 -53.50 7.75
C HIS A 211 -6.21 -53.49 6.38
N ARG A 212 -6.64 -54.69 5.96
CA ARG A 212 -7.10 -55.09 4.63
C ARG A 212 -8.60 -54.88 4.41
N ARG A 213 -8.96 -54.95 3.11
CA ARG A 213 -10.18 -55.46 2.41
C ARG A 213 -11.02 -54.34 1.77
N GLY A 214 -11.40 -54.35 0.48
CA GLY A 214 -11.18 -55.25 -0.66
C GLY A 214 -12.22 -54.99 -1.80
N TRP A 215 -11.79 -55.23 -3.07
CA TRP A 215 -12.57 -55.56 -4.31
C TRP A 215 -13.42 -54.44 -4.98
N THR A 216 -13.46 -54.20 -6.31
CA THR A 216 -13.48 -55.01 -7.57
C THR A 216 -12.96 -54.16 -8.77
N LYS A 217 -12.08 -54.65 -9.67
CA LYS A 217 -12.23 -55.33 -11.00
C LYS A 217 -12.71 -54.50 -12.22
N GLY A 218 -11.91 -54.58 -13.30
CA GLY A 218 -12.26 -54.44 -14.74
C GLY A 218 -11.92 -53.08 -15.34
N GLY A 219 -11.17 -52.89 -16.44
CA GLY A 219 -10.80 -53.76 -17.55
C GLY A 219 -11.07 -53.00 -18.86
N GLY A 220 -10.08 -52.84 -19.74
CA GLY A 220 -10.21 -52.17 -21.05
C GLY A 220 -9.08 -51.20 -21.34
#